data_AF-A0A4U6JS43-F1
#
_entry.id   AF-A0A4U6JS43-F1
#
_cell.length_a   1.000
_cell.length_b   1.000
_cell.length_c   1.000
_cell.angle_alpha   90.00
_cell.angle_beta   90.00
_cell.angle_gamma   90.00
#
_symmetry.space_group_name_H-M   'P 1'
#
loop_
_entity.id
_entity.type
_entity.pdbx_description
1 polymer ?
#
loop_
_entity_poly.entity_id
_entity_poly.type
_entity_poly.pdbx_seq_one_letter_code
_entity_poly.pdbx_strand_id
1 'polypeptide(L)' 'QITTVLNQLKNDPDSRRIIVSAWNVGELDKMALAPCHAFFQFYVADGKLSCQLYQRSCDVFLGLPFNIASYA' A
#
# COMPACT_ATOMS: atom_id res chain seq x y z
N GLN A 1 -10.80 -3.82 -0.81
CA GLN A 1 -10.04 -2.58 -1.05
C GLN A 1 -9.46 -2.52 -2.47
N ILE A 2 -8.78 -3.58 -2.96
CA ILE A 2 -8.18 -3.60 -4.31
C ILE A 2 -9.17 -3.23 -5.42
N THR A 3 -10.36 -3.84 -5.46
CA THR A 3 -11.38 -3.52 -6.47
C THR A 3 -11.78 -2.04 -6.46
N THR A 4 -11.91 -1.45 -5.27
CA THR A 4 -12.24 -0.02 -5.10
C THR A 4 -11.14 0.86 -5.67
N VAL A 5 -9.87 0.54 -5.37
CA VAL A 5 -8.71 1.25 -5.90
C VAL A 5 -8.63 1.14 -7.42
N LEU A 6 -8.85 -0.05 -8.00
CA LEU A 6 -8.88 -0.22 -9.45
C LEU A 6 -9.98 0.63 -10.12
N ASN A 7 -11.15 0.74 -9.48
CA ASN A 7 -12.23 1.59 -9.97
C ASN A 7 -11.90 3.08 -9.86
N GLN A 8 -11.25 3.51 -8.76
CA GLN A 8 -10.80 4.89 -8.59
C GLN A 8 -9.72 5.26 -9.61
N LEU A 9 -8.72 4.39 -9.82
CA LEU A 9 -7.67 4.62 -10.83
C LEU A 9 -8.23 4.78 -12.25
N LYS A 10 -9.35 4.13 -12.56
CA LYS A 10 -10.01 4.23 -13.88
C LYS A 10 -10.93 5.44 -14.01
N ASN A 11 -11.66 5.78 -12.95
CA ASN A 11 -12.79 6.72 -13.03
C ASN A 11 -12.58 8.04 -12.28
N ASP A 12 -11.64 8.09 -11.35
CA ASP A 12 -11.29 9.26 -10.52
C ASP A 12 -9.77 9.24 -10.19
N PRO A 13 -8.88 9.33 -11.20
CA PRO A 13 -7.43 9.16 -11.02
C PRO A 13 -6.77 10.29 -10.21
N ASP A 14 -7.37 11.48 -10.17
CA ASP A 14 -6.89 12.64 -9.39
C ASP A 14 -7.22 12.52 -7.89
N SER A 15 -7.92 11.46 -7.50
CA SER A 15 -8.31 11.21 -6.12
C SER A 15 -7.08 11.07 -5.22
N ARG A 16 -7.05 11.83 -4.13
CA ARG A 16 -6.00 11.73 -3.10
C ARG A 16 -6.28 10.64 -2.07
N ARG A 17 -7.27 9.78 -2.34
CA ARG A 17 -7.81 8.77 -1.40
C ARG A 17 -7.65 7.34 -1.90
N ILE A 18 -6.81 7.13 -2.90
CA ILE A 18 -6.54 5.82 -3.49
C ILE A 18 -5.53 5.07 -2.59
N ILE A 19 -6.04 4.47 -1.51
CA ILE A 19 -5.23 3.86 -0.45
C ILE A 19 -5.70 2.42 -0.19
N VAL A 20 -4.73 1.52 0.01
CA VAL A 20 -4.96 0.17 0.55
C VAL A 20 -4.26 0.08 1.89
N SER A 21 -4.98 -0.34 2.93
CA SER A 21 -4.43 -0.48 4.28
C SER A 21 -4.60 -1.91 4.76
N ALA A 22 -3.48 -2.54 5.13
CA ALA A 22 -3.47 -3.80 5.85
C ALA A 22 -3.62 -3.58 7.38
N TRP A 23 -3.46 -2.34 7.85
CA TRP A 23 -3.53 -1.98 9.26
C TRP A 23 -4.98 -1.85 9.75
N ASN A 24 -5.61 -2.96 10.11
CA ASN A 24 -6.93 -2.97 10.73
C ASN A 24 -6.84 -3.04 12.25
N VAL A 25 -6.98 -1.89 12.92
CA VAL A 25 -6.86 -1.75 14.38
C VAL A 25 -7.75 -2.73 15.16
N GLY A 26 -9.00 -2.95 14.72
CA GLY A 26 -9.95 -3.82 15.41
C GLY A 26 -9.64 -5.32 15.30
N GLU A 27 -8.72 -5.70 14.40
CA GLU A 27 -8.36 -7.08 14.13
C GLU A 27 -6.89 -7.39 14.45
N LEU A 28 -6.10 -6.40 14.92
CA LEU A 28 -4.66 -6.57 15.16
C LEU A 28 -4.34 -7.75 16.07
N ASP A 29 -5.09 -7.91 17.16
CA ASP A 29 -4.88 -8.98 18.15
C ASP A 29 -5.26 -10.37 17.61
N LYS A 30 -6.00 -10.43 16.49
CA LYS A 30 -6.37 -11.69 15.83
C LYS A 30 -5.38 -12.08 14.73
N MET A 31 -4.47 -11.19 14.36
CA MET A 31 -3.43 -11.47 13.37
C MET A 31 -2.27 -12.22 14.04
N ALA A 32 -1.67 -13.19 13.34
CA ALA A 32 -0.47 -13.88 13.84
C ALA A 32 0.67 -12.89 14.13
N LEU A 33 0.77 -11.84 13.32
CA LEU A 33 1.70 -10.73 13.52
C LEU A 33 1.12 -9.48 12.85
N ALA A 34 1.29 -8.32 13.49
CA ALA A 34 0.87 -7.07 12.90
C ALA A 34 1.63 -6.81 11.58
N PRO A 35 0.99 -6.32 10.52
CA PRO A 35 1.62 -6.22 9.20
C PRO A 35 2.75 -5.17 9.20
N CYS A 36 3.89 -5.51 8.58
CA CYS A 36 5.00 -4.56 8.40
C CYS A 36 4.68 -3.50 7.34
N HIS A 37 3.98 -3.88 6.26
CA HIS A 37 3.47 -2.99 5.22
C HIS A 37 2.11 -2.47 5.66
N ALA A 38 2.06 -1.29 6.30
CA ALA A 38 0.84 -0.83 6.93
C ALA A 38 -0.19 -0.39 5.89
N PHE A 39 0.22 0.42 4.92
CA PHE A 39 -0.61 0.85 3.81
C PHE A 39 0.24 1.30 2.61
N PHE A 40 -0.39 1.39 1.45
CA PHE A 40 0.18 1.98 0.26
C PHE A 40 -0.84 2.87 -0.46
N GLN A 41 -0.35 3.97 -1.03
CA GLN A 41 -1.13 4.98 -1.72
C GLN A 41 -0.72 5.06 -3.19
N PHE A 42 -1.70 5.21 -4.07
CA PHE A 42 -1.46 5.48 -5.48
C PHE A 42 -1.67 6.95 -5.82
N TYR A 43 -0.92 7.40 -6.82
CA TYR A 43 -1.01 8.74 -7.38
C TYR A 43 -0.83 8.67 -8.90
N VAL A 44 -1.65 9.41 -9.64
CA VAL A 44 -1.56 9.50 -11.10
C VAL A 44 -1.21 10.94 -11.48
N ALA A 45 -0.18 11.12 -12.29
CA ALA A 45 0.16 12.40 -12.90
C ALA A 45 0.85 12.17 -14.24
N ASP A 46 0.55 13.02 -15.23
CA ASP A 46 1.13 12.95 -16.57
C ASP A 46 1.04 11.56 -17.22
N GLY A 47 -0.09 10.87 -17.00
CA GLY A 47 -0.32 9.50 -17.48
C GLY A 47 0.52 8.42 -16.79
N LYS A 48 1.25 8.74 -15.72
CA LYS A 48 2.09 7.82 -14.95
C LYS A 48 1.44 7.47 -13.63
N LEU A 49 1.50 6.18 -13.27
CA LEU A 49 1.08 5.68 -11.96
C LEU A 49 2.29 5.60 -11.03
N SER A 50 2.17 6.18 -9.84
CA SER A 50 3.13 6.08 -8.75
C SER A 50 2.52 5.33 -7.57
N CYS A 51 3.34 4.57 -6.86
CA CYS A 51 2.96 3.84 -5.64
C CYS A 51 3.89 4.26 -4.50
N GLN A 52 3.32 4.69 -3.38
CA GLN A 52 4.05 4.97 -2.15
C GLN A 52 3.67 3.93 -1.09
N LEU A 53 4.67 3.19 -0.60
CA LEU A 53 4.52 2.22 0.47
C LEU A 53 4.92 2.83 1.82
N TYR A 54 4.09 2.66 2.85
CA TYR A 54 4.46 2.92 4.24
C TYR A 54 4.72 1.60 4.96
N GLN A 55 5.99 1.37 5.31
CA GLN A 55 6.43 0.21 6.05
C GLN A 55 6.81 0.61 7.48
N ARG A 56 6.03 0.18 8.47
CA ARG A 56 6.21 0.55 9.89
C ARG A 56 7.46 -0.07 10.54
N SER A 57 7.98 -1.13 9.95
CA SER A 57 9.13 -1.89 10.43
C SER A 57 9.87 -2.48 9.23
N CYS A 58 11.13 -2.12 9.09
CA CYS A 58 11.92 -2.44 7.90
C CYS A 58 13.25 -3.07 8.31
N ASP A 59 13.42 -4.35 7.95
CA ASP A 59 14.73 -4.97 7.92
C ASP A 59 15.43 -4.53 6.63
N VAL A 60 16.40 -3.63 6.76
CA VAL A 60 17.07 -3.00 5.62
C VAL A 60 17.99 -3.99 4.89
N PHE A 61 18.50 -5.03 5.56
CA PHE A 61 19.48 -5.94 4.97
C PHE A 61 18.82 -7.08 4.22
N LEU A 62 17.85 -7.76 4.85
CA LEU A 62 17.18 -8.91 4.23
C LEU A 62 15.83 -8.54 3.63
N GLY A 63 14.97 -7.85 4.39
CA GLY A 63 13.57 -7.63 4.00
C GLY A 63 13.40 -6.62 2.87
N LEU A 64 14.04 -5.45 2.99
CA LEU A 64 13.85 -4.30 2.13
C LEU A 64 14.07 -4.62 0.63
N PRO A 65 15.14 -5.35 0.22
CA PRO A 65 15.30 -5.71 -1.19
C PRO A 65 14.10 -6.48 -1.77
N PHE A 66 13.55 -7.44 -1.02
CA PHE A 66 12.35 -8.17 -1.44
C PHE A 66 11.10 -7.29 -1.39
N ASN A 67 10.99 -6.40 -0.42
CA ASN A 67 9.85 -5.48 -0.32
C ASN A 67 9.83 -4.50 -1.50
N ILE A 68 10.98 -3.97 -1.92
CA ILE A 68 11.08 -3.12 -3.12
C ILE A 68 10.62 -3.91 -4.35
N ALA A 69 11.14 -5.12 -4.55
CA ALA A 69 10.77 -5.96 -5.69
C ALA A 69 9.28 -6.37 -5.69
N SER A 70 8.65 -6.45 -4.52
CA SER A 70 7.23 -6.85 -4.40
C SER A 70 6.25 -5.72 -4.73
N TYR A 71 6.65 -4.46 -4.60
CA TYR A 71 5.77 -3.28 -4.79
C TYR A 71 6.15 -2.40 -5.99
N ALA A 72 7.26 -2.72 -6.68
CA ALA A 72 7.67 -2.12 -7.94
C ALA A 72 6.91 -2.73 -9.13
#